data_AF-A0A1Y3SS49-F1
#
_entry.id   AF-A0A1Y3SS49-F1
#
_cell.length_a   1.000
_cell.length_b   1.000
_cell.length_c   1.000
_cell.angle_alpha   90.00
_cell.angle_beta   90.00
_cell.angle_gamma   90.00
#
_symmetry.space_group_name_H-M   'P 1'
#
loop_
_entity.id
_entity.type
_entity.pdbx_description
1 polymer ?
#
loop_
_entity_poly.entity_id
_entity_poly.type
_entity_poly.pdbx_seq_one_letter_code
_entity_poly.pdbx_strand_id
1 'polypeptide(L)'
;MEFDSELSLLSSKFTQAYPPATYPELMHKHGRPYTCLLIDFHDDYFICVPFRSSIGHKNAFMFTGTARSKKTKSGLDYSKIAIIKNIDYFDSITAAIVEQDEYTEMMKNLPTIVQEANDYVDTYINHINGTTPLHPREFSRKYQYSTLPYFHDIMEGAVALIKIENIYTFYCSVCAALSLWSQSYARQIRIKCINIPDI
;
A
#
# COMPACT_ATOMS: atom_id res chain seq x y z
N MET A 1 -9.34 -1.37 -14.04
CA MET A 1 -9.09 -0.74 -12.73
C MET A 1 -8.39 0.57 -13.07
N GLU A 2 -9.08 1.68 -12.86
CA GLU A 2 -8.52 3.02 -13.04
C GLU A 2 -7.70 3.28 -11.77
N PHE A 3 -6.38 3.42 -11.90
CA PHE A 3 -5.54 3.75 -10.77
C PHE A 3 -5.57 5.26 -10.61
N ASP A 4 -6.26 5.75 -9.58
CA ASP A 4 -6.15 7.16 -9.20
C ASP A 4 -4.76 7.37 -8.62
N SER A 5 -3.87 7.98 -9.41
CA SER A 5 -2.52 8.32 -8.99
C SER A 5 -2.31 9.82 -9.11
N GLU A 6 -1.92 10.45 -8.00
CA GLU A 6 -1.66 11.88 -7.94
C GLU A 6 -0.18 12.16 -7.63
N LEU A 7 0.32 13.32 -8.03
CA LEU A 7 1.62 13.81 -7.60
C LEU A 7 1.44 14.80 -6.47
N SER A 8 2.12 14.58 -5.34
CA SER A 8 2.06 15.49 -4.19
C SER A 8 3.44 15.74 -3.59
N LEU A 9 3.53 16.80 -2.79
CA LEU A 9 4.66 17.12 -1.93
C LEU A 9 4.26 16.86 -0.48
N LEU A 10 5.21 16.41 0.33
CA LEU A 10 4.99 16.31 1.77
C LEU A 10 5.18 17.67 2.43
N SER A 11 4.23 18.04 3.31
CA SER A 11 4.19 19.33 3.98
C SER A 11 5.24 19.44 5.10
N SER A 12 5.45 20.65 5.59
CA SER A 12 6.32 20.88 6.77
C SER A 12 5.80 20.18 8.02
N LYS A 13 4.48 19.94 8.14
CA LYS A 13 3.88 19.18 9.25
C LYS A 13 4.41 17.76 9.29
N PHE A 14 4.54 17.09 8.13
CA PHE A 14 5.14 15.77 8.04
C PHE A 14 6.58 15.78 8.56
N THR A 15 7.38 16.75 8.11
CA THR A 15 8.78 16.88 8.55
C THR A 15 8.92 17.17 10.05
N GLN A 16 7.95 17.87 10.65
CA GLN A 16 7.91 18.13 12.09
C GLN A 16 7.53 16.89 12.89
N ALA A 17 6.56 16.10 12.39
CA ALA A 17 6.13 14.85 13.02
C ALA A 17 7.21 13.76 12.93
N TYR A 18 7.97 13.74 11.83
CA TYR A 18 9.03 12.78 11.57
C TYR A 18 10.38 13.49 11.44
N PRO A 19 11.02 13.92 12.53
CA PRO A 19 12.30 14.63 12.47
C PRO A 19 13.47 13.71 12.06
N PRO A 20 14.46 14.21 11.28
CA PRO A 20 15.61 13.42 10.81
C PRO A 20 16.43 12.75 11.91
N ALA A 21 16.44 13.32 13.12
CA ALA A 21 17.19 12.77 14.25
C ALA A 21 16.63 11.40 14.71
N THR A 22 15.32 11.21 14.57
CA THR A 22 14.63 9.97 14.95
C THR A 22 14.39 9.07 13.73
N TYR A 23 14.24 9.68 12.55
CA TYR A 23 13.88 8.99 11.31
C TYR A 23 14.92 9.24 10.20
N PRO A 24 16.19 8.84 10.39
CA PRO A 24 17.29 9.16 9.47
C PRO A 24 17.11 8.61 8.06
N GLU A 25 16.34 7.55 7.87
CA GLU A 25 16.07 6.98 6.55
C GLU A 25 15.04 7.78 5.74
N LEU A 26 14.23 8.65 6.37
CA LEU A 26 13.24 9.49 5.68
C LEU A 26 13.91 10.64 4.92
N MET A 27 13.28 11.00 3.81
CA MET A 27 13.84 11.99 2.90
C MET A 27 13.59 13.41 3.40
N HIS A 28 14.60 14.00 4.04
CA HIS A 28 14.59 15.39 4.48
C HIS A 28 15.55 16.23 3.64
N LYS A 29 15.02 17.05 2.73
CA LYS A 29 15.83 18.03 1.98
C LYS A 29 15.34 19.44 2.28
N HIS A 30 16.20 20.21 2.95
CA HIS A 30 15.91 21.61 3.27
C HIS A 30 15.59 22.41 2.00
N GLY A 31 14.43 23.07 2.00
CA GLY A 31 13.97 23.94 0.91
C GLY A 31 13.51 23.22 -0.37
N ARG A 32 13.50 21.88 -0.42
CA ARG A 32 12.96 21.14 -1.56
C ARG A 32 12.35 19.81 -1.11
N PRO A 33 11.05 19.78 -0.79
CA PRO A 33 10.34 18.53 -0.57
C PRO A 33 10.48 17.63 -1.79
N TYR A 34 10.48 16.32 -1.56
CA TYR A 34 10.46 15.36 -2.65
C TYR A 34 9.05 15.26 -3.22
N THR A 35 8.94 15.24 -4.54
CA THR A 35 7.70 14.85 -5.20
C THR A 35 7.48 13.36 -5.00
N CYS A 36 6.28 13.01 -4.61
CA CYS A 36 5.83 11.64 -4.41
C CYS A 36 4.73 11.31 -5.41
N LEU A 37 4.77 10.10 -5.94
CA LEU A 37 3.60 9.43 -6.50
C LEU A 37 2.74 8.94 -5.34
N LEU A 38 1.50 9.42 -5.28
CA LEU A 38 0.50 8.97 -4.33
C LEU A 38 -0.25 7.81 -4.97
N ILE A 39 -0.23 6.68 -4.26
CA ILE A 39 -0.98 5.48 -4.59
C ILE A 39 -2.00 5.32 -3.48
N ASP A 40 -3.28 5.37 -3.86
CA ASP A 40 -4.39 5.14 -2.95
C ASP A 40 -4.52 3.64 -2.66
N PHE A 41 -4.64 3.28 -1.38
CA PHE A 41 -4.88 1.91 -0.93
C PHE A 41 -6.08 1.89 0.00
N HIS A 42 -7.16 1.26 -0.47
CA HIS A 42 -8.31 0.76 0.31
C HIS A 42 -8.58 1.54 1.62
N ASP A 43 -8.97 2.80 1.46
CA ASP A 43 -9.66 3.68 2.43
C ASP A 43 -8.94 4.06 3.74
N ASP A 44 -7.72 3.57 4.02
CA ASP A 44 -7.10 3.74 5.36
C ASP A 44 -5.75 4.47 5.42
N TYR A 45 -4.96 4.47 4.34
CA TYR A 45 -3.71 5.21 4.23
C TYR A 45 -3.23 5.33 2.78
N PHE A 46 -2.38 6.32 2.52
CA PHE A 46 -1.72 6.55 1.23
C PHE A 46 -0.30 5.99 1.23
N ILE A 47 0.08 5.35 0.12
CA ILE A 47 1.47 4.97 -0.17
C ILE A 47 2.10 6.07 -1.00
N CYS A 48 3.10 6.76 -0.43
CA CYS A 48 3.81 7.84 -1.10
C CYS A 48 5.18 7.36 -1.56
N VAL A 49 5.37 7.21 -2.87
CA VAL A 49 6.64 6.76 -3.46
C VAL A 49 7.42 7.96 -4.00
N PRO A 50 8.59 8.31 -3.42
CA PRO A 50 9.32 9.51 -3.83
C PRO A 50 10.07 9.31 -5.15
N PHE A 51 10.08 10.34 -5.99
CA PHE A 51 11.00 10.49 -7.11
C PHE A 51 12.41 10.76 -6.57
N ARG A 52 13.38 9.92 -6.92
CA ARG A 52 14.77 10.06 -6.48
C ARG A 52 15.76 9.90 -7.63
N SER A 53 16.90 10.55 -7.47
CA SER A 53 18.09 10.34 -8.30
C SER A 53 19.20 9.67 -7.48
N SER A 54 20.19 9.13 -8.20
CA SER A 54 21.32 8.38 -7.63
C SER A 54 20.89 7.14 -6.83
N ILE A 55 19.88 6.42 -7.32
CA ILE A 55 19.40 5.17 -6.69
C ILE A 55 20.42 4.05 -6.95
N GLY A 56 20.92 3.46 -5.86
CA GLY A 56 21.99 2.44 -5.87
C GLY A 56 21.52 1.00 -5.61
N HIS A 57 20.22 0.76 -5.44
CA HIS A 57 19.65 -0.54 -5.07
C HIS A 57 18.52 -0.95 -6.02
N LYS A 58 18.00 -2.17 -5.82
CA LYS A 58 16.95 -2.77 -6.67
C LYS A 58 15.51 -2.50 -6.21
N ASN A 59 15.33 -1.93 -5.02
CA ASN A 59 14.00 -1.62 -4.46
C ASN A 59 13.45 -0.30 -5.06
N ALA A 60 13.37 -0.23 -6.38
CA ALA A 60 12.92 0.97 -7.08
C ALA A 60 12.51 0.63 -8.52
N PHE A 61 11.52 1.35 -9.03
CA PHE A 61 11.30 1.44 -10.47
C PHE A 61 12.31 2.42 -11.07
N MET A 62 13.13 1.94 -12.00
CA MET A 62 14.21 2.74 -12.60
C MET A 62 13.76 3.32 -13.93
N PHE A 63 13.83 4.65 -14.07
CA PHE A 63 13.69 5.28 -15.37
C PHE A 63 14.86 4.93 -16.27
N THR A 64 14.59 4.84 -17.57
CA THR A 64 15.58 4.48 -18.60
C THR A 64 15.52 5.40 -19.82
N GLY A 65 14.37 6.04 -20.08
CA GLY A 65 14.14 6.88 -21.25
C GLY A 65 14.44 8.37 -21.04
N THR A 66 14.46 8.83 -19.79
CA THR A 66 14.53 10.25 -19.45
C THR A 66 15.90 10.89 -19.59
N ALA A 67 15.94 12.22 -19.74
CA ALA A 67 17.17 13.01 -19.77
C ALA A 67 17.99 12.83 -18.48
N ARG A 68 17.32 12.74 -17.33
CA ARG A 68 17.98 12.52 -16.03
C ARG A 68 18.51 11.10 -15.88
N SER A 69 17.73 10.08 -16.25
CA SER A 69 18.15 8.67 -16.10
C SER A 69 19.41 8.34 -16.90
N LYS A 70 19.61 9.01 -18.04
CA LYS A 70 20.82 8.90 -18.87
C LYS A 70 22.08 9.46 -18.20
N LYS A 71 21.94 10.34 -17.21
CA LYS A 71 23.05 10.95 -16.46
C LYS A 71 23.26 10.29 -15.11
N THR A 72 22.18 9.96 -14.42
CA THR A 72 22.19 9.38 -13.07
C THR A 72 21.06 8.37 -12.97
N LYS A 73 21.27 7.28 -12.23
CA LYS A 73 20.21 6.31 -11.90
C LYS A 73 19.06 7.00 -11.16
N SER A 74 17.95 7.30 -11.84
CA SER A 74 16.77 7.94 -11.26
C SER A 74 15.51 7.10 -11.44
N GLY A 75 14.51 7.34 -10.60
CA GLY A 75 13.33 6.49 -10.54
C GLY A 75 12.43 6.79 -9.35
N LEU A 76 11.51 5.87 -9.09
CA LEU A 76 10.63 5.86 -7.93
C LEU A 76 11.17 4.86 -6.90
N ASP A 77 11.46 5.34 -5.70
CA ASP A 77 12.21 4.58 -4.71
C ASP A 77 11.31 3.94 -3.64
N TYR A 78 11.14 2.62 -3.73
CA TYR A 78 10.31 1.86 -2.80
C TYR A 78 10.89 1.76 -1.39
N SER A 79 12.22 1.83 -1.25
CA SER A 79 12.85 1.84 0.08
C SER A 79 12.56 3.11 0.88
N LYS A 80 12.08 4.17 0.22
CA LYS A 80 11.80 5.47 0.82
C LYS A 80 10.32 5.81 0.84
N ILE A 81 9.46 4.81 0.73
CA ILE A 81 8.00 4.96 0.85
C ILE A 81 7.63 5.59 2.19
N ALA A 82 6.76 6.61 2.14
CA ALA A 82 6.08 7.11 3.33
C ALA A 82 4.64 6.59 3.34
N ILE A 83 4.20 6.09 4.49
CA ILE A 83 2.80 5.69 4.72
C ILE A 83 2.11 6.85 5.45
N ILE A 84 1.04 7.39 4.87
CA ILE A 84 0.40 8.61 5.38
C ILE A 84 -1.10 8.38 5.54
N LYS A 85 -1.62 8.60 6.74
CA LYS A 85 -3.07 8.62 7.01
C LYS A 85 -3.63 10.04 7.11
N ASN A 86 -2.83 10.97 7.62
CA ASN A 86 -3.25 12.35 7.82
C ASN A 86 -3.06 13.17 6.54
N ILE A 87 -4.17 13.59 5.92
CA ILE A 87 -4.15 14.41 4.70
C ILE A 87 -3.44 15.76 4.88
N ASP A 88 -3.35 16.28 6.10
CA ASP A 88 -2.59 17.51 6.40
C ASP A 88 -1.08 17.37 6.18
N TYR A 89 -0.59 16.14 6.00
CA TYR A 89 0.80 15.87 5.66
C TYR A 89 1.10 16.09 4.18
N PHE A 90 0.08 16.34 3.35
CA PHE A 90 0.25 16.80 1.98
C PHE A 90 0.32 18.33 1.91
N ASP A 91 1.17 18.85 1.05
CA ASP A 91 1.21 20.27 0.72
C ASP A 91 0.14 20.57 -0.33
N SER A 92 -0.98 21.15 0.11
CA SER A 92 -2.08 21.56 -0.75
C SER A 92 -1.87 22.90 -1.46
N ILE A 93 -0.77 23.61 -1.14
CA ILE A 93 -0.47 24.95 -1.67
C ILE A 93 0.54 24.84 -2.82
N THR A 94 1.58 24.04 -2.64
CA THR A 94 2.67 23.92 -3.60
C THR A 94 2.42 22.77 -4.58
N ALA A 95 2.35 23.09 -5.88
CA ALA A 95 2.25 22.06 -6.91
C ALA A 95 3.53 21.19 -6.98
N ALA A 96 3.35 19.88 -7.08
CA ALA A 96 4.44 18.95 -7.29
C ALA A 96 5.01 19.09 -8.71
N ILE A 97 6.35 19.17 -8.84
CA ILE A 97 7.02 19.40 -10.12
C ILE A 97 7.89 18.19 -10.48
N VAL A 98 7.61 17.59 -11.64
CA VAL A 98 8.37 16.48 -12.24
C VAL A 98 8.76 16.88 -13.67
N GLU A 99 9.91 16.41 -14.15
CA GLU A 99 10.29 16.63 -15.55
C GLU A 99 9.28 15.92 -16.48
N GLN A 100 8.92 16.56 -17.60
CA GLN A 100 7.84 16.07 -18.46
C GLN A 100 8.09 14.64 -18.99
N ASP A 101 9.33 14.30 -19.30
CA ASP A 101 9.72 12.96 -19.74
C ASP A 101 9.66 11.92 -18.62
N GLU A 102 10.02 12.29 -17.38
CA GLU A 102 9.83 11.46 -16.18
C GLU A 102 8.35 11.20 -15.91
N TYR A 103 7.51 12.24 -16.03
CA TYR A 103 6.06 12.10 -15.91
C TYR A 103 5.51 11.15 -16.98
N THR A 104 5.89 11.33 -18.24
CA THR A 104 5.43 10.48 -19.35
C THR A 104 5.88 9.02 -19.18
N GLU A 105 7.13 8.78 -18.78
CA GLU A 105 7.63 7.41 -18.53
C GLU A 105 6.93 6.78 -17.31
N MET A 106 6.68 7.54 -16.25
CA MET A 106 5.90 7.09 -15.09
C MET A 106 4.48 6.69 -15.50
N MET A 107 3.73 7.57 -16.16
CA MET A 107 2.35 7.31 -16.56
C MET A 107 2.23 6.08 -17.47
N LYS A 108 3.20 5.88 -18.39
CA LYS A 108 3.25 4.70 -19.25
C LYS A 108 3.40 3.39 -18.47
N ASN A 109 4.11 3.42 -17.35
CA ASN A 109 4.41 2.25 -16.54
C ASN A 109 3.62 2.22 -15.22
N LEU A 110 2.63 3.10 -15.06
CA LEU A 110 1.91 3.31 -13.81
C LEU A 110 1.34 2.00 -13.22
N PRO A 111 0.70 1.09 -13.99
CA PRO A 111 0.20 -0.16 -13.43
C PRO A 111 1.31 -1.03 -12.81
N THR A 112 2.46 -1.12 -13.46
CA THR A 112 3.62 -1.87 -12.95
C THR A 112 4.17 -1.22 -11.69
N ILE A 113 4.31 0.11 -11.70
CA ILE A 113 4.82 0.88 -10.56
C ILE A 113 3.92 0.69 -9.33
N VAL A 114 2.60 0.76 -9.53
CA VAL A 114 1.60 0.56 -8.47
C VAL A 114 1.69 -0.87 -7.93
N GLN A 115 1.74 -1.87 -8.80
CA GLN A 115 1.89 -3.26 -8.37
C GLN A 115 3.19 -3.48 -7.58
N GLU A 116 4.33 -3.01 -8.08
CA GLU A 116 5.63 -3.17 -7.42
C GLU A 116 5.69 -2.45 -6.05
N ALA A 117 5.08 -1.26 -5.95
CA ALA A 117 5.00 -0.52 -4.69
C ALA A 117 4.15 -1.28 -3.65
N ASN A 118 2.98 -1.78 -4.06
CA ASN A 118 2.11 -2.60 -3.22
C ASN A 118 2.82 -3.89 -2.78
N ASP A 119 3.40 -4.63 -3.73
CA ASP A 119 4.15 -5.86 -3.45
C ASP A 119 5.29 -5.62 -2.45
N TYR A 120 5.97 -4.47 -2.55
CA TYR A 120 7.04 -4.10 -1.63
C TYR A 120 6.53 -3.91 -0.18
N VAL A 121 5.39 -3.24 -0.02
CA VAL A 121 4.73 -3.00 1.29
C VAL A 121 4.12 -4.30 1.83
N ASP A 122 3.36 -5.04 1.02
CA ASP A 122 2.71 -6.29 1.41
C ASP A 122 3.73 -7.35 1.81
N THR A 123 4.83 -7.47 1.07
CA THR A 123 5.93 -8.39 1.45
C THR A 123 6.49 -8.05 2.82
N TYR A 124 6.62 -6.76 3.15
CA TYR A 124 7.08 -6.32 4.46
C TYR A 124 6.09 -6.69 5.56
N ILE A 125 4.82 -6.32 5.38
CA ILE A 125 3.72 -6.61 6.32
C ILE A 125 3.63 -8.12 6.57
N ASN A 126 3.69 -8.94 5.51
CA ASN A 126 3.62 -10.39 5.62
C ASN A 126 4.81 -10.99 6.37
N HIS A 127 6.01 -10.41 6.22
CA HIS A 127 7.17 -10.83 7.02
C HIS A 127 6.99 -10.49 8.51
N ILE A 128 6.55 -9.26 8.82
CA ILE A 128 6.34 -8.81 10.22
C ILE A 128 5.23 -9.62 10.90
N ASN A 129 4.14 -9.91 10.18
CA ASN A 129 3.02 -10.71 10.68
C ASN A 129 3.34 -12.22 10.75
N GLY A 130 4.46 -12.67 10.18
CA GLY A 130 4.83 -14.08 10.12
C GLY A 130 3.96 -14.94 9.19
N THR A 131 3.16 -14.34 8.31
CA THR A 131 2.31 -15.06 7.35
C THR A 131 3.15 -15.69 6.23
N THR A 132 4.04 -14.89 5.63
CA THR A 132 4.99 -15.33 4.60
C THR A 132 6.37 -14.76 4.90
N PRO A 133 7.07 -15.29 5.93
CA PRO A 133 8.34 -14.73 6.36
C PRO A 133 9.46 -15.01 5.35
N LEU A 134 10.07 -13.93 4.84
CA LEU A 134 11.33 -14.01 4.11
C LEU A 134 12.49 -14.56 4.96
N HIS A 135 13.47 -15.16 4.30
CA HIS A 135 14.72 -15.55 4.96
C HIS A 135 15.42 -14.31 5.56
N PRO A 136 16.02 -14.37 6.77
CA PRO A 136 16.58 -13.19 7.45
C PRO A 136 17.56 -12.36 6.61
N ARG A 137 18.42 -13.02 5.85
CA ARG A 137 19.38 -12.36 4.95
C ARG A 137 18.70 -11.62 3.78
N GLU A 138 17.62 -12.18 3.27
CA GLU A 138 16.84 -11.56 2.19
C GLU A 138 16.07 -10.35 2.73
N PHE A 139 15.43 -10.51 3.88
CA PHE A 139 14.73 -9.43 4.57
C PHE A 139 15.67 -8.25 4.86
N SER A 140 16.84 -8.51 5.45
CA SER A 140 17.86 -7.48 5.72
C SER A 140 18.30 -6.78 4.43
N ARG A 141 18.62 -7.53 3.36
CA ARG A 141 19.00 -6.94 2.07
C ARG A 141 17.92 -6.03 1.49
N LYS A 142 16.66 -6.41 1.63
CA LYS A 142 15.52 -5.68 1.06
C LYS A 142 15.11 -4.49 1.92
N TYR A 143 15.14 -4.61 3.25
CA TYR A 143 14.49 -3.65 4.14
C TYR A 143 15.38 -2.93 5.18
N GLN A 144 16.68 -3.25 5.29
CA GLN A 144 17.54 -2.64 6.33
C GLN A 144 17.65 -1.10 6.28
N TYR A 145 17.43 -0.49 5.11
CA TYR A 145 17.43 0.97 4.92
C TYR A 145 16.04 1.50 4.50
N SER A 146 15.01 0.67 4.71
CA SER A 146 13.63 1.00 4.40
C SER A 146 13.07 1.94 5.46
N THR A 147 12.14 2.80 5.04
CA THR A 147 11.37 3.69 5.92
C THR A 147 10.13 3.00 6.52
N LEU A 148 9.70 1.86 5.98
CA LEU A 148 8.53 1.11 6.45
C LEU A 148 8.51 0.80 7.96
N PRO A 149 9.64 0.47 8.63
CA PRO A 149 9.64 0.25 10.08
C PRO A 149 9.13 1.43 10.91
N TYR A 150 9.12 2.65 10.35
CA TYR A 150 8.66 3.84 11.06
C TYR A 150 7.14 4.00 11.09
N PHE A 151 6.42 3.19 10.32
CA PHE A 151 4.96 3.31 10.13
C PHE A 151 4.22 2.05 10.58
N HIS A 152 4.82 1.24 11.48
CA HIS A 152 4.18 0.04 12.03
C HIS A 152 2.84 0.35 12.69
N ASP A 153 2.76 1.45 13.43
CA ASP A 153 1.56 1.95 14.08
C ASP A 153 0.40 2.18 13.09
N ILE A 154 0.72 2.67 11.89
CA ILE A 154 -0.27 2.90 10.83
C ILE A 154 -0.67 1.57 10.17
N MET A 155 0.30 0.71 9.85
CA MET A 155 0.06 -0.56 9.16
C MET A 155 -0.65 -1.60 10.04
N GLU A 156 -0.33 -1.68 11.34
CA GLU A 156 -0.97 -2.61 12.28
C GLU A 156 -2.45 -2.28 12.51
N GLY A 157 -2.81 -1.00 12.49
CA GLY A 157 -4.20 -0.54 12.57
C GLY A 157 -5.06 -1.04 11.40
N ALA A 158 -4.51 -1.00 10.18
CA ALA A 158 -5.18 -1.52 8.98
C ALA A 158 -5.28 -3.05 8.98
N VAL A 159 -4.23 -3.76 9.45
CA VAL A 159 -4.24 -5.23 9.56
C VAL A 159 -5.28 -5.72 10.58
N ALA A 160 -5.51 -4.99 11.67
CA ALA A 160 -6.54 -5.33 12.65
C ALA A 160 -7.95 -5.23 12.05
N LEU A 161 -8.23 -4.20 11.24
CA LEU A 161 -9.51 -4.04 10.54
C LEU A 161 -9.73 -5.11 9.48
N ILE A 162 -8.73 -5.45 8.67
CA ILE A 162 -8.82 -6.54 7.69
C ILE A 162 -9.10 -7.89 8.38
N LYS A 163 -8.51 -8.14 9.55
CA LYS A 163 -8.84 -9.34 10.34
C LYS A 163 -10.28 -9.33 10.83
N ILE A 164 -10.79 -8.19 11.31
CA ILE A 164 -12.18 -8.05 11.76
C ILE A 164 -13.15 -8.19 10.59
N GLU A 165 -12.89 -7.58 9.44
CA GLU A 165 -13.74 -7.67 8.24
C GLU A 165 -13.74 -9.07 7.63
N ASN A 166 -12.59 -9.75 7.59
CA ASN A 166 -12.53 -11.15 7.16
C ASN A 166 -13.26 -12.07 8.13
N ILE A 167 -13.20 -11.81 9.44
CA ILE A 167 -14.02 -12.51 10.44
C ILE A 167 -15.50 -12.20 10.19
N TYR A 168 -15.88 -10.95 9.99
CA TYR A 168 -17.28 -10.56 9.79
C TYR A 168 -17.88 -11.12 8.50
N THR A 169 -17.13 -11.11 7.40
CA THR A 169 -17.53 -11.74 6.13
C THR A 169 -17.57 -13.25 6.23
N PHE A 170 -16.66 -13.89 6.96
CA PHE A 170 -16.71 -15.32 7.26
C PHE A 170 -17.94 -15.68 8.11
N TYR A 171 -18.23 -14.94 9.18
CA TYR A 171 -19.45 -15.13 9.99
C TYR A 171 -20.71 -14.84 9.17
N CYS A 172 -20.73 -13.82 8.31
CA CYS A 172 -21.87 -13.49 7.48
C CYS A 172 -22.15 -14.60 6.45
N SER A 173 -21.11 -15.15 5.82
CA SER A 173 -21.24 -16.25 4.85
C SER A 173 -21.62 -17.59 5.51
N VAL A 174 -21.13 -17.88 6.72
CA VAL A 174 -21.59 -19.03 7.52
C VAL A 174 -23.06 -18.88 7.95
N CYS A 175 -23.48 -17.68 8.38
CA CYS A 175 -24.87 -17.39 8.72
C CYS A 175 -25.80 -17.48 7.49
N ALA A 176 -25.35 -16.99 6.33
CA ALA A 176 -26.08 -17.14 5.07
C ALA A 176 -26.20 -18.61 4.65
N ALA A 177 -25.13 -19.41 4.80
CA ALA A 177 -25.16 -20.84 4.50
C ALA A 177 -26.08 -21.63 5.46
N LEU A 178 -26.07 -21.32 6.75
CA LEU A 178 -26.94 -21.95 7.76
C LEU A 178 -28.42 -21.59 7.55
N SER A 179 -28.71 -20.34 7.18
CA SER A 179 -30.10 -19.91 6.89
C SER A 179 -30.63 -20.55 5.59
N LEU A 180 -29.80 -20.72 4.56
CA LEU A 180 -30.16 -21.46 3.35
C LEU A 180 -30.32 -22.97 3.61
N TRP A 181 -29.48 -23.56 4.45
CA TRP A 181 -29.61 -24.97 4.85
C TRP A 181 -30.87 -25.20 5.67
N SER A 182 -31.18 -24.32 6.61
CA SER A 182 -32.43 -24.28 7.38
C SER A 182 -33.67 -24.21 6.47
N GLN A 183 -33.67 -23.31 5.49
CA GLN A 183 -34.79 -23.18 4.54
C GLN A 183 -34.94 -24.41 3.63
N SER A 184 -33.82 -25.03 3.24
CA SER A 184 -33.82 -26.26 2.43
C SER A 184 -34.30 -27.48 3.24
N TYR A 185 -33.88 -27.59 4.51
CA TYR A 185 -34.32 -28.63 5.44
C TYR A 185 -35.82 -28.47 5.78
N ALA A 186 -36.27 -27.23 6.02
CA ALA A 186 -37.68 -26.92 6.22
C ALA A 186 -38.55 -27.25 4.98
N ARG A 187 -38.02 -27.04 3.76
CA ARG A 187 -38.69 -27.48 2.52
C ARG A 187 -38.75 -29.01 2.43
N GLN A 188 -37.69 -29.74 2.76
CA GLN A 188 -37.70 -31.21 2.74
C GLN A 188 -38.66 -31.82 3.78
N ILE A 189 -38.75 -31.25 4.98
CA ILE A 189 -39.72 -31.68 6.00
C ILE A 189 -41.15 -31.42 5.52
N ARG A 190 -41.41 -30.24 4.93
CA ARG A 190 -42.75 -29.89 4.41
C ARG A 190 -43.22 -30.80 3.27
N ILE A 191 -42.30 -31.26 2.41
CA ILE A 191 -42.61 -32.23 1.34
C ILE A 191 -42.92 -33.62 1.92
N LYS A 192 -42.25 -34.04 3.01
CA LYS A 192 -42.54 -35.32 3.67
C LYS A 192 -43.88 -35.33 4.40
N CYS A 193 -44.34 -34.20 4.94
CA CYS A 193 -45.63 -34.11 5.66
C CYS A 193 -46.86 -34.07 4.74
N ILE A 194 -46.70 -33.78 3.44
CA ILE A 194 -47.82 -33.72 2.46
C ILE A 194 -48.18 -35.12 1.92
N ASN A 195 -47.30 -36.11 2.07
CA ASN A 195 -47.50 -37.48 1.57
C ASN A 195 -47.90 -38.48 2.66
N ILE A 196 -48.60 -38.04 3.72
CA ILE A 196 -49.25 -38.95 4.65
C ILE A 196 -50.63 -39.27 4.03
N PRO A 197 -50.86 -40.48 3.50
CA PRO A 197 -52.18 -40.85 3.03
C PRO A 197 -53.11 -40.99 4.24
N ASP A 198 -54.23 -40.28 4.21
CA ASP A 198 -55.29 -40.40 5.19
C ASP A 198 -55.78 -41.87 5.22
N ILE A 199 -55.64 -42.52 6.38
CA ILE A 199 -56.28 -43.80 6.73
C ILE A 199 -57.45 -43.51 7.65
#